data_AF-A0AAV5TMK8-F1
#
_entry.id   AF-A0AAV5TMK8-F1
#
_cell.length_a   1.000
_cell.length_b   1.000
_cell.length_c   1.000
_cell.angle_alpha   90.00
_cell.angle_beta   90.00
_cell.angle_gamma   90.00
#
_symmetry.space_group_name_H-M   'P 1'
#
loop_
_entity.id
_entity.type
_entity.pdbx_description
1 polymer ?
#
loop_
_entity_poly.entity_id
_entity_poly.type
_entity_poly.pdbx_seq_one_letter_code
_entity_poly.pdbx_strand_id
1 'polypeptide(L)' 'MPTYKLIYWDLRALVEVSRQLFALSETPFEDIRITKDQWENEYKKDSPFGKIPMLVVDGKKLPQSHAIARYLARKFG' A
#
# COMPACT_ATOMS: atom_id res chain seq x y z
N MET A 1 -7.91 -16.17 0.74
CA MET A 1 -6.74 -15.36 1.13
C MET A 1 -7.18 -13.91 1.22
N PRO A 2 -6.63 -13.11 2.14
CA PRO A 2 -6.90 -11.68 2.17
C PRO A 2 -6.53 -11.03 0.84
N THR A 3 -7.36 -10.09 0.41
CA THR A 3 -7.15 -9.27 -0.77
C THR A 3 -6.32 -8.05 -0.41
N TYR A 4 -5.18 -7.89 -1.07
CA TYR A 4 -4.25 -6.79 -0.82
C TYR A 4 -4.21 -5.83 -2.00
N LYS A 5 -4.37 -4.54 -1.71
CA LYS A 5 -4.12 -3.46 -2.67
C LYS A 5 -3.14 -2.47 -2.05
N LEU A 6 -2.05 -2.17 -2.75
CA LEU A 6 -1.01 -1.27 -2.30
C LEU A 6 -1.00 -0.03 -3.20
N ILE A 7 -1.33 1.12 -2.62
CA ILE A 7 -1.52 2.36 -3.37
C ILE A 7 -0.35 3.30 -3.09
N TYR A 8 0.35 3.71 -4.14
CA TYR A 8 1.42 4.70 -4.07
C TYR A 8 1.70 5.36 -5.43
N TRP A 9 2.63 6.32 -5.44
CA TRP A 9 3.18 6.86 -6.68
C TRP A 9 3.84 5.76 -7.53
N ASP A 10 3.99 6.02 -8.83
CA ASP A 10 4.81 5.21 -9.73
C ASP A 10 6.32 5.41 -9.47
N LEU A 11 6.73 5.12 -8.24
CA LEU A 11 8.06 5.25 -7.69
C LEU A 11 8.27 4.16 -6.62
N ARG A 12 9.53 3.85 -6.33
CA ARG A 12 9.89 2.92 -5.24
C ARG A 12 9.66 3.54 -3.86
N ALA A 13 10.53 4.50 -3.50
CA ALA A 13 10.51 5.30 -2.27
C ALA A 13 9.95 4.55 -1.04
N LEU A 14 8.93 5.10 -0.37
CA LEU A 14 8.46 4.63 0.93
C LEU A 14 7.75 3.27 0.89
N VAL A 15 7.29 2.83 -0.29
CA VAL A 15 6.44 1.64 -0.42
C VAL A 15 7.23 0.39 -0.83
N GLU A 16 8.47 0.56 -1.29
CA GLU A 16 9.25 -0.52 -1.89
C GLU A 16 9.51 -1.68 -0.93
N VAL A 17 9.74 -1.39 0.35
CA VAL A 17 9.89 -2.42 1.40
C VAL A 17 8.65 -3.31 1.44
N SER A 18 7.45 -2.75 1.29
CA SER A 18 6.20 -3.51 1.29
C SER A 18 6.07 -4.38 0.04
N ARG A 19 6.45 -3.87 -1.14
CA ARG A 19 6.49 -4.66 -2.39
C ARG A 19 7.45 -5.85 -2.28
N GLN A 20 8.63 -5.64 -1.70
CA GLN A 20 9.60 -6.71 -1.48
C GLN A 20 9.05 -7.77 -0.53
N LEU A 21 8.35 -7.39 0.54
CA LEU A 21 7.70 -8.36 1.45
C LEU A 21 6.63 -9.21 0.75
N PHE A 22 5.83 -8.60 -0.14
CA PHE A 22 4.89 -9.36 -0.97
C PHE A 22 5.61 -10.32 -1.93
N ALA A 23 6.69 -9.87 -2.59
CA ALA A 23 7.47 -10.71 -3.48
C ALA A 23 8.15 -11.88 -2.77
N LEU A 24 8.76 -11.64 -1.61
CA LEU A 24 9.44 -12.65 -0.79
C LEU A 24 8.48 -13.72 -0.24
N SER A 25 7.25 -13.32 0.08
CA SER A 25 6.21 -14.22 0.58
C SER A 25 5.39 -14.87 -0.54
N GLU A 26 5.71 -14.55 -1.80
CA GLU A 26 4.95 -14.96 -3.00
C GLU A 26 3.45 -14.65 -2.89
N THR A 27 3.09 -13.66 -2.06
CA THR A 27 1.70 -13.29 -1.80
C THR A 27 1.23 -12.34 -2.88
N PRO A 28 0.17 -12.68 -3.63
CA PRO A 28 -0.36 -11.80 -4.67
C PRO A 28 -0.98 -10.55 -4.05
N PHE A 29 -0.72 -9.41 -4.70
CA PHE A 29 -1.30 -8.12 -4.35
C PHE A 29 -1.48 -7.27 -5.60
N GLU A 30 -2.38 -6.29 -5.54
CA GLU A 30 -2.56 -5.29 -6.58
C GLU A 30 -1.65 -4.08 -6.29
N ASP A 31 -0.64 -3.82 -7.13
CA ASP A 31 0.23 -2.63 -7.06
C ASP A 31 -0.42 -1.47 -7.82
N ILE A 32 -1.19 -0.66 -7.12
CA ILE A 32 -1.90 0.49 -7.68
C ILE A 32 -0.96 1.70 -7.69
N ARG A 33 -0.48 2.04 -8.89
CA ARG A 33 0.40 3.18 -9.12
C ARG A 33 -0.40 4.36 -9.62
N ILE A 34 -0.45 5.43 -8.83
CA ILE A 34 -1.32 6.58 -9.11
C ILE A 34 -0.55 7.76 -9.70
N THR A 35 -1.23 8.53 -10.54
CA THR A 35 -0.75 9.82 -11.04
C THR A 35 -1.13 10.96 -10.10
N LYS A 36 -0.52 12.14 -10.30
CA LYS A 36 -0.82 13.33 -9.49
C LYS A 36 -2.30 13.74 -9.59
N ASP A 37 -2.89 13.62 -10.77
CA ASP A 37 -4.29 13.96 -10.99
C ASP A 37 -5.23 12.99 -10.25
N GLN A 38 -4.94 11.69 -10.27
CA GLN A 38 -5.69 10.69 -9.50
C GLN A 38 -5.56 10.95 -8.00
N TRP A 39 -4.37 11.32 -7.54
CA TRP A 39 -4.15 11.70 -6.14
C TRP A 39 -5.02 12.89 -5.72
N GLU A 40 -5.00 13.98 -6.49
CA GLU A 40 -5.73 15.19 -6.15
C GLU A 40 -7.25 15.01 -6.20
N ASN A 41 -7.76 14.21 -7.14
CA ASN A 41 -9.19 14.03 -7.37
C ASN A 41 -9.84 12.97 -6.46
N GLU A 42 -9.15 11.85 -6.21
CA GLU A 42 -9.73 10.66 -5.58
C GLU A 42 -9.00 10.30 -4.28
N TYR A 43 -7.72 9.94 -4.38
CA TYR A 43 -7.01 9.27 -3.29
C TYR A 43 -6.65 10.19 -2.10
N LYS A 44 -6.55 11.50 -2.29
CA LYS A 44 -6.24 12.45 -1.21
C LYS A 44 -7.36 12.53 -0.18
N LYS A 45 -8.63 12.55 -0.63
CA LYS A 45 -9.81 12.56 0.24
C LYS A 45 -10.05 11.19 0.86
N ASP A 46 -9.73 10.15 0.11
CA ASP A 46 -9.90 8.76 0.52
C ASP A 46 -8.87 8.32 1.58
N SER A 47 -7.70 8.97 1.61
CA SER A 47 -6.62 8.70 2.56
C SER A 47 -6.95 9.17 3.98
N PRO A 48 -6.86 8.28 4.99
CA PRO A 48 -7.16 8.61 6.38
C PRO A 48 -6.39 9.81 6.94
N PHE A 49 -5.19 10.06 6.42
CA PHE A 49 -4.32 11.15 6.86
C PHE A 49 -3.93 12.11 5.74
N GLY A 50 -4.62 12.05 4.59
CA GLY A 50 -4.27 12.85 3.41
C GLY A 50 -2.85 12.58 2.89
N LYS A 51 -2.33 11.36 3.10
CA LYS A 51 -0.99 10.92 2.68
C LYS A 51 -1.01 9.51 2.08
N ILE A 52 -0.03 9.21 1.24
CA ILE A 52 0.27 7.85 0.74
C ILE A 52 1.73 7.50 1.09
N PRO A 53 2.09 6.21 1.27
CA PRO A 53 1.36 5.01 0.83
C PRO A 53 0.18 4.59 1.73
N MET A 54 -0.69 3.77 1.15
CA MET A 54 -1.81 3.11 1.83
C MET A 54 -1.93 1.66 1.37
N LEU A 55 -2.11 0.74 2.33
CA LEU A 55 -2.47 -0.64 2.07
C LEU A 55 -3.96 -0.83 2.34
N VAL A 56 -4.67 -1.51 1.45
CA VAL A 56 -6.05 -1.98 1.67
C VAL A 56 -6.01 -3.48 1.86
N VAL A 57 -6.55 -3.96 2.98
CA VAL A 57 -6.69 -5.38 3.32
C VAL A 57 -8.17 -5.67 3.50
N ASP A 58 -8.76 -6.43 2.59
CA ASP A 58 -10.20 -6.79 2.63
C ASP A 58 -11.11 -5.56 2.86
N GLY A 59 -10.82 -4.48 2.11
CA GLY A 59 -11.54 -3.21 2.19
C GLY A 59 -11.13 -2.28 3.35
N LYS A 60 -10.29 -2.74 4.29
CA LYS A 60 -9.80 -1.92 5.41
C LYS A 60 -8.50 -1.21 5.06
N LYS A 61 -8.44 0.09 5.30
CA LYS A 61 -7.28 0.93 4.98
C LYS A 61 -6.28 0.98 6.13
N LEU A 62 -5.00 0.77 5.80
CA LEU A 62 -3.83 0.91 6.67
C LEU A 62 -2.86 1.93 6.04
N PRO A 63 -2.80 3.17 6.57
CA PRO A 63 -1.85 4.17 6.11
C PRO A 63 -0.45 3.99 6.75
N GLN A 64 0.52 4.81 6.30
CA GLN A 64 1.90 4.91 6.81
C GLN A 64 2.82 3.74 6.44
N SER A 65 3.90 4.04 5.73
CA SER A 65 4.83 3.05 5.18
C SER A 65 5.39 2.06 6.20
N HIS A 66 5.88 2.54 7.35
CA HIS A 66 6.43 1.67 8.38
C HIS A 66 5.37 0.81 9.09
N ALA A 67 4.14 1.32 9.21
CA ALA A 67 3.04 0.55 9.78
C ALA A 67 2.62 -0.58 8.83
N ILE A 68 2.53 -0.27 7.53
CA ILE A 68 2.28 -1.24 6.45
C ILE A 68 3.37 -2.32 6.45
N ALA A 69 4.65 -1.93 6.37
CA ALA A 69 5.77 -2.88 6.33
C ALA A 69 5.78 -3.79 7.57
N ARG A 70 5.58 -3.24 8.78
CA ARG A 70 5.52 -4.03 10.02
C ARG A 70 4.34 -5.00 10.03
N TYR A 71 3.18 -4.57 9.56
CA TYR A 71 2.00 -5.41 9.46
C TYR A 71 2.23 -6.58 8.50
N LEU A 72 2.78 -6.31 7.31
CA LEU A 72 3.08 -7.32 6.29
C LEU A 72 4.15 -8.30 6.77
N ALA A 73 5.25 -7.81 7.35
CA ALA A 73 6.29 -8.66 7.92
C ALA A 73 5.68 -9.65 8.92
N ARG A 74 4.95 -9.16 9.94
CA ARG A 74 4.27 -10.03 10.92
C ARG A 74 3.27 -11.02 10.31
N LYS A 75 2.70 -10.71 9.15
CA LYS A 75 1.76 -11.60 8.45
C LYS A 75 2.47 -12.68 7.64
N PHE A 76 3.66 -12.41 7.14
CA PHE A 76 4.38 -13.30 6.23
C PHE A 76 5.47 -14.14 6.92
N GLY A 77 5.94 -13.75 8.11
CA GLY A 77 6.91 -14.50 8.91
C GLY A 77 8.09 -13.63 9.35
#